data_AF-A0A1B8HDF7-F1
#
_entry.id   AF-A0A1B8HDF7-F1
#
_cell.length_a   1.000
_cell.length_b   1.000
_cell.length_c   1.000
_cell.angle_alpha   90.00
_cell.angle_beta   90.00
_cell.angle_gamma   90.00
#
_symmetry.space_group_name_H-M   'P 1'
#
loop_
_entity.id
_entity.type
_entity.pdbx_description
1 polymer ?
#
loop_
_entity_poly.entity_id
_entity_poly.type
_entity_poly.pdbx_seq_one_letter_code
_entity_poly.pdbx_strand_id
1 'polypeptide(L)'
;MRKTAIMAIALSALIGTQALADTAKPGKGIKVLPVQSTITEETFQTLIVNKALEELGYDVQPIQEVDYNVAYASIANGDATFMAVSWVPLHNSQYKAAGGDDKFYRKGDYVVNAAQGYLIDKKTAEKYNITNIEQLKDPEIAKLFDTNGNGKADLTGCNPGWGCEAAINNHLKAYKLNNTVEHNQGNYAAMMADTITRYKEGKPILYYTWTPYWISDELKPGRDVVWLQVPFSSMPDGEKIDTKLPNGKNYGFPPSTMHIAANKAWADKNPAAAELFAIMKLPVAAINAQNLRMHDGQNSQADIERHANAWIKANQSTFDGWIKLARQAAEK
;
A
#
# COMPACT_ATOMS: atom_id res chain seq x y z
N MET A 1 -22.15 48.90 72.40
CA MET A 1 -22.67 47.64 71.84
C MET A 1 -22.05 47.41 70.48
N ARG A 2 -21.57 46.19 70.25
CA ARG A 2 -20.86 45.68 69.06
C ARG A 2 -21.61 45.95 67.76
N LYS A 3 -20.87 46.14 66.65
CA LYS A 3 -20.88 45.25 65.46
C LYS A 3 -19.89 45.75 64.40
N THR A 4 -18.73 45.12 64.36
CA THR A 4 -17.82 45.04 63.20
C THR A 4 -18.51 44.25 62.09
N ALA A 5 -18.65 44.83 60.90
CA ALA A 5 -19.11 44.13 59.70
C ALA A 5 -17.89 43.78 58.85
N ILE A 6 -17.52 42.50 58.85
CA ILE A 6 -16.52 41.91 57.97
C ILE A 6 -17.19 41.66 56.63
N MET A 7 -16.75 42.36 55.58
CA MET A 7 -17.21 42.15 54.21
C MET A 7 -16.38 41.01 53.62
N ALA A 8 -17.01 39.85 53.44
CA ALA A 8 -16.39 38.67 52.85
C ALA A 8 -16.23 38.86 51.33
N ILE A 9 -14.99 38.83 50.85
CA ILE A 9 -14.67 38.74 49.42
C ILE A 9 -14.92 37.28 49.00
N ALA A 10 -15.99 37.04 48.24
CA ALA A 10 -16.24 35.75 47.61
C ALA A 10 -15.25 35.57 46.44
N LEU A 11 -14.23 34.74 46.67
CA LEU A 11 -13.31 34.30 45.63
C LEU A 11 -14.06 33.28 44.74
N SER A 12 -14.50 33.71 43.56
CA SER A 12 -15.11 32.82 42.56
C SER A 12 -14.05 31.84 42.07
N ALA A 13 -14.14 30.58 42.48
CA ALA A 13 -13.31 29.51 41.95
C ALA A 13 -13.65 29.31 40.46
N LEU A 14 -12.76 29.75 39.57
CA LEU A 14 -12.71 29.22 38.20
C LEU A 14 -12.30 27.75 38.30
N ILE A 15 -13.28 26.85 38.24
CA ILE A 15 -13.03 25.44 38.01
C ILE A 15 -12.58 25.33 36.55
N GLY A 16 -11.27 25.18 36.35
CA GLY A 16 -10.70 24.89 35.04
C GLY A 16 -11.20 23.55 34.54
N THR A 17 -12.06 23.56 33.53
CA THR A 17 -12.36 22.40 32.69
C THR A 17 -11.29 22.30 31.59
N GLN A 18 -10.05 22.00 31.98
CA GLN A 18 -8.98 21.63 31.05
C GLN A 18 -8.23 20.43 31.64
N ALA A 19 -8.78 19.21 31.49
CA ALA A 19 -8.04 17.93 31.53
C ALA A 19 -8.93 16.66 31.50
N LEU A 20 -9.99 16.59 30.68
CA LEU A 20 -10.73 15.32 30.48
C LEU A 20 -10.73 14.79 29.03
N ALA A 21 -10.16 15.54 28.08
CA ALA A 21 -10.15 15.14 26.67
C ALA A 21 -9.11 14.04 26.33
N ASP A 22 -8.08 13.83 27.18
CA ASP A 22 -6.91 13.02 26.79
C ASP A 22 -7.09 11.51 26.97
N THR A 23 -8.20 11.06 27.58
CA THR A 23 -8.48 9.62 27.81
C THR A 23 -9.78 9.14 27.17
N ALA A 24 -10.44 9.97 26.35
CA ALA A 24 -11.67 9.57 25.67
C ALA A 24 -11.41 8.35 24.76
N LYS A 25 -12.28 7.33 24.88
CA LYS A 25 -12.27 6.11 24.07
C LYS A 25 -13.52 6.07 23.18
N PRO A 26 -13.61 6.92 22.14
CA PRO A 26 -14.83 7.08 21.32
C PRO A 26 -15.24 5.80 20.58
N GLY A 27 -14.33 4.85 20.39
CA GLY A 27 -14.61 3.57 19.76
C GLY A 27 -15.16 2.48 20.69
N LYS A 28 -15.34 2.76 21.99
CA LYS A 28 -15.68 1.72 22.98
C LYS A 28 -16.95 0.96 22.60
N GLY A 29 -16.82 -0.36 22.44
CA GLY A 29 -17.91 -1.27 22.09
C GLY A 29 -18.24 -1.33 20.59
N ILE A 30 -17.50 -0.61 19.75
CA ILE A 30 -17.66 -0.63 18.29
C ILE A 30 -16.65 -1.61 17.71
N LYS A 31 -17.18 -2.62 17.01
CA LYS A 31 -16.37 -3.62 16.31
C LYS A 31 -15.78 -3.04 15.03
N VAL A 32 -14.54 -3.43 14.76
CA VAL A 32 -13.82 -3.15 13.52
C VAL A 32 -13.33 -4.46 12.93
N LEU A 33 -13.64 -4.72 11.67
CA LEU A 33 -13.13 -5.87 10.92
C LEU A 33 -12.16 -5.39 9.82
N PRO A 34 -10.84 -5.45 10.06
CA PRO A 34 -9.85 -5.14 9.03
C PRO A 34 -9.72 -6.29 8.03
N VAL A 35 -9.57 -5.95 6.75
CA VAL A 35 -9.28 -6.89 5.67
C VAL A 35 -8.05 -6.46 4.87
N GLN A 36 -7.31 -7.42 4.33
CA GLN A 36 -6.19 -7.19 3.41
C GLN A 36 -6.08 -8.35 2.41
N SER A 37 -5.12 -8.29 1.48
CA SER A 37 -4.86 -9.41 0.58
C SER A 37 -4.06 -10.54 1.26
N THR A 38 -3.80 -11.62 0.55
CA THR A 38 -2.93 -12.71 1.04
C THR A 38 -1.43 -12.34 1.01
N ILE A 39 -1.08 -11.10 0.65
CA ILE A 39 0.28 -10.58 0.72
C ILE A 39 0.60 -10.27 2.18
N THR A 40 1.37 -11.13 2.84
CA THR A 40 1.70 -10.95 4.27
C THR A 40 2.45 -9.64 4.55
N GLU A 41 3.21 -9.11 3.58
CA GLU A 41 3.91 -7.81 3.65
C GLU A 41 2.95 -6.61 3.87
N GLU A 42 1.65 -6.77 3.65
CA GLU A 42 0.62 -5.76 3.95
C GLU A 42 0.28 -5.68 5.44
N THR A 43 0.62 -6.70 6.22
CA THR A 43 0.20 -6.84 7.62
C THR A 43 0.75 -5.72 8.49
N PHE A 44 2.00 -5.30 8.25
CA PHE A 44 2.65 -4.27 9.07
C PHE A 44 1.89 -2.94 9.05
N GLN A 45 1.55 -2.46 7.85
CA GLN A 45 0.83 -1.20 7.69
C GLN A 45 -0.62 -1.29 8.16
N THR A 46 -1.27 -2.45 8.04
CA THR A 46 -2.61 -2.70 8.59
C THR A 46 -2.58 -2.71 10.12
N LEU A 47 -1.59 -3.35 10.75
CA LEU A 47 -1.44 -3.41 12.20
C LEU A 47 -1.23 -2.03 12.84
N ILE A 48 -0.54 -1.11 12.17
CA ILE A 48 -0.38 0.27 12.67
C ILE A 48 -1.73 0.98 12.75
N VAL A 49 -2.61 0.79 11.77
CA VAL A 49 -3.99 1.32 11.81
C VAL A 49 -4.81 0.63 12.90
N ASN A 50 -4.72 -0.69 13.03
CA ASN A 50 -5.41 -1.45 14.08
C ASN A 50 -5.03 -0.93 15.47
N LYS A 51 -3.74 -0.77 15.75
CA LYS A 51 -3.24 -0.28 17.04
C LYS A 51 -3.71 1.14 17.34
N ALA A 52 -3.82 1.99 16.33
CA ALA A 52 -4.37 3.33 16.50
C ALA A 52 -5.88 3.29 16.83
N LEU A 53 -6.65 2.39 16.19
CA LEU A 53 -8.06 2.18 16.52
C LEU A 53 -8.25 1.57 17.93
N GLU A 54 -7.42 0.61 18.33
CA GLU A 54 -7.40 0.07 19.70
C GLU A 54 -7.16 1.19 20.73
N GLU A 55 -6.27 2.14 20.43
CA GLU A 55 -6.04 3.30 21.29
C GLU A 55 -7.20 4.30 21.36
N LEU A 56 -8.10 4.28 20.38
CA LEU A 56 -9.38 4.98 20.42
C LEU A 56 -10.49 4.14 21.08
N GLY A 57 -10.21 2.89 21.45
CA GLY A 57 -11.09 1.99 22.19
C GLY A 57 -11.95 1.07 21.33
N TYR A 58 -11.68 0.98 20.02
CA TYR A 58 -12.38 0.06 19.13
C TYR A 58 -12.05 -1.41 19.45
N ASP A 59 -13.02 -2.30 19.25
CA ASP A 59 -12.87 -3.75 19.33
C ASP A 59 -12.41 -4.29 17.97
N VAL A 60 -11.10 -4.20 17.72
CA VAL A 60 -10.48 -4.59 16.45
C VAL A 60 -10.36 -6.11 16.39
N GLN A 61 -11.04 -6.72 15.43
CA GLN A 61 -11.00 -8.16 15.18
C GLN A 61 -9.72 -8.56 14.42
N PRO A 62 -9.36 -9.86 14.42
CA PRO A 62 -8.26 -10.34 13.60
C PRO A 62 -8.39 -9.94 12.13
N ILE A 63 -7.26 -9.62 11.50
CA ILE A 63 -7.20 -9.29 10.08
C ILE A 63 -7.65 -10.52 9.28
N GLN A 64 -8.59 -10.30 8.35
CA GLN A 64 -8.98 -11.33 7.38
C GLN A 64 -8.25 -11.11 6.06
N GLU A 65 -7.63 -12.17 5.54
CA GLU A 65 -6.98 -12.15 4.23
C GLU A 65 -7.95 -12.65 3.16
N VAL A 66 -8.23 -11.81 2.17
CA VAL A 66 -9.16 -12.10 1.08
C VAL A 66 -8.66 -11.49 -0.22
N ASP A 67 -9.12 -11.99 -1.36
CA ASP A 67 -8.81 -11.39 -2.66
C ASP A 67 -9.27 -9.91 -2.74
N TYR A 68 -8.56 -9.05 -3.48
CA TYR A 68 -8.84 -7.61 -3.47
C TYR A 68 -10.28 -7.27 -3.86
N ASN A 69 -10.83 -7.96 -4.86
CA ASN A 69 -12.23 -7.78 -5.26
C ASN A 69 -13.20 -8.12 -4.12
N VAL A 70 -12.88 -9.16 -3.35
CA VAL A 70 -13.67 -9.56 -2.17
C VAL A 70 -13.52 -8.52 -1.07
N ALA A 71 -12.31 -8.02 -0.80
CA ALA A 71 -12.08 -6.95 0.17
C ALA A 71 -12.92 -5.71 -0.14
N TYR A 72 -12.89 -5.22 -1.39
CA TYR A 72 -13.72 -4.09 -1.80
C TYR A 72 -15.23 -4.40 -1.65
N ALA A 73 -15.70 -5.55 -2.11
CA ALA A 73 -17.11 -5.92 -1.99
C ALA A 73 -17.58 -6.01 -0.53
N SER A 74 -16.80 -6.67 0.33
CA SER A 74 -17.10 -6.81 1.76
C SER A 74 -17.14 -5.46 2.48
N ILE A 75 -16.20 -4.56 2.18
CA ILE A 75 -16.22 -3.21 2.76
C ILE A 75 -17.42 -2.42 2.23
N ALA A 76 -17.72 -2.47 0.93
CA ALA A 76 -18.86 -1.76 0.35
C ALA A 76 -20.21 -2.21 0.93
N ASN A 77 -20.34 -3.50 1.23
CA ASN A 77 -21.53 -4.10 1.84
C ASN A 77 -21.60 -3.89 3.37
N GLY A 78 -20.48 -3.54 4.00
CA GLY A 78 -20.38 -3.35 5.45
C GLY A 78 -20.10 -4.64 6.23
N ASP A 79 -19.79 -5.74 5.55
CA ASP A 79 -19.34 -7.00 6.16
C ASP A 79 -17.93 -6.84 6.74
N ALA A 80 -17.11 -6.00 6.09
CA ALA A 80 -15.79 -5.56 6.57
C ALA A 80 -15.77 -4.05 6.81
N THR A 81 -14.86 -3.59 7.67
CA THR A 81 -14.78 -2.17 8.05
C THR A 81 -13.84 -1.39 7.16
N PHE A 82 -12.59 -1.83 7.00
CA PHE A 82 -11.59 -1.11 6.22
C PHE A 82 -10.46 -2.02 5.70
N MET A 83 -9.68 -1.49 4.76
CA MET A 83 -8.35 -1.99 4.40
C MET A 83 -7.34 -0.83 4.34
N ALA A 84 -6.07 -1.11 4.62
CA ALA A 84 -4.98 -0.12 4.61
C ALA A 84 -4.15 -0.13 3.30
N VAL A 85 -4.64 -0.84 2.28
CA VAL A 85 -3.92 -1.20 1.05
C VAL A 85 -4.73 -0.88 -0.22
N SER A 86 -5.53 0.19 -0.17
CA SER A 86 -6.26 0.65 -1.36
C SER A 86 -5.31 1.43 -2.27
N TRP A 87 -4.70 0.74 -3.24
CA TRP A 87 -3.77 1.34 -4.18
C TRP A 87 -4.44 2.22 -5.24
N VAL A 88 -3.84 3.37 -5.53
CA VAL A 88 -4.18 4.24 -6.65
C VAL A 88 -2.95 4.39 -7.55
N PRO A 89 -3.07 4.20 -8.88
CA PRO A 89 -4.30 3.91 -9.63
C PRO A 89 -4.66 2.41 -9.72
N LEU A 90 -3.81 1.50 -9.22
CA LEU A 90 -3.96 0.06 -9.46
C LEU A 90 -5.34 -0.50 -9.14
N HIS A 91 -5.97 -0.02 -8.06
CA HIS A 91 -7.27 -0.52 -7.63
C HIS A 91 -8.45 0.37 -8.04
N ASN A 92 -8.25 1.34 -8.96
CA ASN A 92 -9.32 2.24 -9.39
C ASN A 92 -10.55 1.48 -9.94
N SER A 93 -10.30 0.45 -10.75
CA SER A 93 -11.36 -0.36 -11.35
C SER A 93 -12.14 -1.15 -10.28
N GLN A 94 -11.45 -1.86 -9.38
CA GLN A 94 -12.10 -2.57 -8.27
C GLN A 94 -12.88 -1.60 -7.36
N TYR A 95 -12.29 -0.46 -7.01
CA TYR A 95 -12.93 0.57 -6.17
C TYR A 95 -14.21 1.10 -6.81
N LYS A 96 -14.15 1.46 -8.10
CA LYS A 96 -15.30 1.97 -8.86
C LYS A 96 -16.38 0.91 -9.01
N ALA A 97 -16.02 -0.33 -9.33
CA ALA A 97 -16.94 -1.44 -9.48
C ALA A 97 -17.69 -1.76 -8.17
N ALA A 98 -17.03 -1.60 -7.02
CA ALA A 98 -17.64 -1.76 -5.70
C ALA A 98 -18.46 -0.54 -5.24
N GLY A 99 -18.65 0.47 -6.09
CA GLY A 99 -19.51 1.65 -5.82
C GLY A 99 -18.76 2.94 -5.49
N GLY A 100 -17.43 2.94 -5.50
CA GLY A 100 -16.61 4.15 -5.36
C GLY A 100 -16.98 5.04 -4.17
N ASP A 101 -16.93 6.36 -4.35
CA ASP A 101 -17.16 7.32 -3.25
C ASP A 101 -18.57 7.24 -2.64
N ASP A 102 -19.54 6.60 -3.32
CA ASP A 102 -20.88 6.37 -2.76
C ASP A 102 -20.86 5.30 -1.66
N LYS A 103 -19.89 4.39 -1.70
CA LYS A 103 -19.76 3.25 -0.77
C LYS A 103 -18.58 3.37 0.17
N PHE A 104 -17.57 4.16 -0.17
CA PHE A 104 -16.32 4.22 0.57
C PHE A 104 -16.02 5.61 1.14
N TYR A 105 -15.52 5.60 2.37
CA TYR A 105 -14.72 6.68 2.91
C TYR A 105 -13.25 6.42 2.58
N ARG A 106 -12.67 7.26 1.72
CA ARG A 106 -11.25 7.20 1.34
C ARG A 106 -10.69 8.62 1.26
N LYS A 107 -10.04 9.08 2.32
CA LYS A 107 -9.47 10.43 2.47
C LYS A 107 -8.01 10.34 2.91
N GLY A 108 -7.23 11.38 2.58
CA GLY A 108 -5.79 11.38 2.82
C GLY A 108 -5.04 10.39 1.93
N ASP A 109 -3.71 10.33 2.09
CA ASP A 109 -2.85 9.36 1.39
C ASP A 109 -2.01 8.65 2.44
N TYR A 110 -2.33 7.41 2.78
CA TYR A 110 -1.65 6.73 3.89
C TYR A 110 -0.18 6.45 3.57
N VAL A 111 0.10 5.95 2.37
CA VAL A 111 1.46 5.73 1.86
C VAL A 111 1.59 6.45 0.53
N VAL A 112 2.67 7.20 0.36
CA VAL A 112 2.97 7.96 -0.86
C VAL A 112 4.33 7.55 -1.43
N ASN A 113 4.57 7.93 -2.69
CA ASN A 113 5.81 7.65 -3.41
C ASN A 113 6.08 6.14 -3.59
N ALA A 114 5.03 5.34 -3.68
CA ALA A 114 5.15 3.98 -4.15
C ALA A 114 5.47 3.98 -5.65
N ALA A 115 6.34 3.06 -6.09
CA ALA A 115 6.75 2.96 -7.49
C ALA A 115 6.47 1.56 -8.03
N GLN A 116 6.30 1.44 -9.34
CA GLN A 116 6.01 0.20 -10.04
C GLN A 116 6.70 0.21 -11.40
N GLY A 117 6.92 -0.96 -11.98
CA GLY A 117 7.50 -1.04 -13.32
C GLY A 117 8.14 -2.37 -13.65
N TYR A 118 8.76 -2.38 -14.81
CA TYR A 118 9.44 -3.53 -15.38
C TYR A 118 10.94 -3.40 -15.22
N LEU A 119 11.61 -4.51 -14.92
CA LEU A 119 13.06 -4.55 -14.76
C LEU A 119 13.66 -5.75 -15.46
N ILE A 120 14.91 -5.57 -15.87
CA ILE A 120 15.79 -6.62 -16.35
C ILE A 120 17.13 -6.54 -15.63
N ASP A 121 17.93 -7.61 -15.65
CA ASP A 121 19.28 -7.58 -15.12
C ASP A 121 20.14 -6.56 -15.88
N LYS A 122 20.96 -5.83 -15.12
CA LYS A 122 21.80 -4.74 -15.63
C LYS A 122 22.80 -5.25 -16.66
N LYS A 123 23.34 -6.45 -16.47
CA LYS A 123 24.32 -7.07 -17.38
C LYS A 123 23.74 -7.26 -18.79
N THR A 124 22.53 -7.79 -18.91
CA THR A 124 21.85 -7.95 -20.20
C THR A 124 21.45 -6.61 -20.78
N ALA A 125 20.94 -5.70 -19.94
CA ALA A 125 20.58 -4.35 -20.37
C ALA A 125 21.76 -3.61 -21.01
N GLU A 126 22.94 -3.62 -20.39
CA GLU A 126 24.13 -2.94 -20.89
C GLU A 126 24.69 -3.62 -22.14
N LYS A 127 24.74 -4.96 -22.16
CA LYS A 127 25.26 -5.73 -23.30
C LYS A 127 24.47 -5.50 -24.58
N TYR A 128 23.15 -5.41 -24.48
CA TYR A 128 22.25 -5.27 -25.64
C TYR A 128 21.63 -3.87 -25.76
N ASN A 129 22.08 -2.92 -24.94
CA ASN A 129 21.56 -1.55 -24.87
C ASN A 129 20.02 -1.49 -24.75
N ILE A 130 19.47 -2.29 -23.83
CA ILE A 130 18.02 -2.38 -23.59
C ILE A 130 17.64 -1.35 -22.53
N THR A 131 16.80 -0.39 -22.92
CA THR A 131 16.36 0.72 -22.06
C THR A 131 14.83 0.91 -22.06
N ASN A 132 14.12 0.27 -22.99
CA ASN A 132 12.68 0.36 -23.15
C ASN A 132 12.06 -1.02 -23.40
N ILE A 133 10.92 -1.32 -22.77
CA ILE A 133 10.19 -2.58 -22.95
C ILE A 133 9.78 -2.83 -24.40
N GLU A 134 9.61 -1.78 -25.20
CA GLU A 134 9.29 -1.89 -26.63
C GLU A 134 10.36 -2.68 -27.42
N GLN A 135 11.61 -2.70 -26.96
CA GLN A 135 12.68 -3.47 -27.61
C GLN A 135 12.42 -4.98 -27.56
N LEU A 136 11.58 -5.46 -26.65
CA LEU A 136 11.15 -6.87 -26.60
C LEU A 136 10.19 -7.24 -27.74
N LYS A 137 9.79 -6.30 -28.62
CA LYS A 137 9.13 -6.63 -29.89
C LYS A 137 10.05 -7.41 -30.84
N ASP A 138 11.36 -7.21 -30.72
CA ASP A 138 12.34 -7.99 -31.46
C ASP A 138 12.43 -9.40 -30.83
N PRO A 139 12.09 -10.47 -31.57
CA PRO A 139 12.16 -11.83 -31.05
C PRO A 139 13.57 -12.23 -30.56
N GLU A 140 14.64 -11.70 -31.16
CA GLU A 140 16.00 -12.02 -30.73
C GLU A 140 16.34 -11.40 -29.37
N ILE A 141 15.79 -10.21 -29.07
CA ILE A 141 15.91 -9.60 -27.74
C ILE A 141 15.00 -10.30 -26.73
N ALA A 142 13.76 -10.62 -27.11
CA ALA A 142 12.83 -11.32 -26.24
C ALA A 142 13.35 -12.71 -25.81
N LYS A 143 13.94 -13.45 -26.75
CA LYS A 143 14.50 -14.80 -26.52
C LYS A 143 15.62 -14.83 -25.48
N LEU A 144 16.27 -13.71 -25.18
CA LEU A 144 17.24 -13.63 -24.07
C LEU A 144 16.59 -13.97 -22.72
N PHE A 145 15.31 -13.64 -22.58
CA PHE A 145 14.50 -13.82 -21.37
C PHE A 145 13.58 -15.04 -21.45
N ASP A 146 13.73 -15.89 -22.47
CA ASP A 146 13.01 -17.16 -22.59
C ASP A 146 13.58 -18.17 -21.58
N THR A 147 12.67 -18.77 -20.80
CA THR A 147 12.95 -19.75 -19.75
C THR A 147 12.34 -21.11 -20.05
N ASN A 148 11.41 -21.21 -21.00
CA ASN A 148 10.63 -22.42 -21.29
C ASN A 148 10.85 -22.95 -22.74
N GLY A 149 11.56 -22.21 -23.58
CA GLY A 149 11.94 -22.59 -24.94
C GLY A 149 10.89 -22.31 -26.01
N ASN A 150 9.83 -21.56 -25.70
CA ASN A 150 8.75 -21.24 -26.65
C ASN A 150 9.07 -20.02 -27.55
N GLY A 151 10.21 -19.37 -27.34
CA GLY A 151 10.67 -18.21 -28.11
C GLY A 151 10.15 -16.86 -27.62
N LYS A 152 9.40 -16.79 -26.52
CA LYS A 152 8.95 -15.55 -25.89
C LYS A 152 9.75 -15.23 -24.63
N ALA A 153 9.85 -13.94 -24.32
CA ALA A 153 10.32 -13.49 -23.02
C ALA A 153 9.32 -13.86 -21.93
N ASP A 154 9.80 -14.52 -20.88
CA ASP A 154 9.00 -14.86 -19.70
C ASP A 154 9.02 -13.70 -18.70
N LEU A 155 7.96 -12.90 -18.68
CA LEU A 155 7.77 -11.83 -17.69
C LEU A 155 7.18 -12.43 -16.41
N THR A 156 7.97 -12.50 -15.34
CA THR A 156 7.43 -12.77 -14.00
C THR A 156 6.51 -11.62 -13.59
N GLY A 157 5.20 -11.86 -13.57
CA GLY A 157 4.18 -10.85 -13.33
C GLY A 157 3.18 -11.22 -12.24
N CYS A 158 2.02 -10.58 -12.26
CA CYS A 158 1.13 -10.54 -11.11
C CYS A 158 0.23 -11.77 -10.97
N ASN A 159 -0.15 -12.08 -9.73
CA ASN A 159 -1.21 -13.04 -9.46
C ASN A 159 -2.51 -12.62 -10.18
N PRO A 160 -3.33 -13.58 -10.62
CA PRO A 160 -4.67 -13.29 -11.13
C PRO A 160 -5.51 -12.51 -10.10
N GLY A 161 -6.29 -11.53 -10.53
CA GLY A 161 -7.14 -10.68 -9.71
C GLY A 161 -6.47 -9.42 -9.15
N TRP A 162 -5.13 -9.31 -9.23
CA TRP A 162 -4.40 -8.12 -8.78
C TRP A 162 -4.54 -6.95 -9.76
N GLY A 163 -4.53 -5.71 -9.27
CA GLY A 163 -4.60 -4.52 -10.14
C GLY A 163 -3.46 -4.48 -11.19
N CYS A 164 -2.28 -4.97 -10.82
CA CYS A 164 -1.14 -4.99 -11.73
C CYS A 164 -1.26 -6.07 -12.83
N GLU A 165 -2.08 -7.11 -12.67
CA GLU A 165 -2.40 -8.01 -13.78
C GLU A 165 -3.05 -7.24 -14.93
N ALA A 166 -4.09 -6.46 -14.63
CA ALA A 166 -4.79 -5.65 -15.62
C ALA A 166 -3.86 -4.64 -16.28
N ALA A 167 -2.98 -3.99 -15.50
CA ALA A 167 -1.99 -3.04 -16.00
C ALA A 167 -0.97 -3.70 -16.94
N ILE A 168 -0.40 -4.86 -16.56
CA ILE A 168 0.54 -5.60 -17.39
C ILE A 168 -0.12 -6.07 -18.69
N ASN A 169 -1.30 -6.69 -18.60
CA ASN A 169 -2.03 -7.16 -19.78
C ASN A 169 -2.39 -6.00 -20.72
N ASN A 170 -2.77 -4.84 -20.17
CA ASN A 170 -2.98 -3.62 -20.96
C ASN A 170 -1.70 -3.17 -21.66
N HIS A 171 -0.57 -3.08 -20.95
CA HIS A 171 0.72 -2.69 -21.52
C HIS A 171 1.18 -3.65 -22.62
N LEU A 172 1.12 -4.97 -22.41
CA LEU A 172 1.51 -5.95 -23.42
C LEU A 172 0.68 -5.84 -24.69
N LYS A 173 -0.62 -5.56 -24.56
CA LYS A 173 -1.49 -5.29 -25.72
C LYS A 173 -1.17 -3.96 -26.39
N ALA A 174 -1.12 -2.86 -25.62
CA ALA A 174 -0.90 -1.50 -26.13
C ALA A 174 0.45 -1.38 -26.84
N TYR A 175 1.48 -2.00 -26.28
CA TYR A 175 2.83 -1.99 -26.83
C TYR A 175 3.06 -3.12 -27.84
N LYS A 176 2.04 -3.89 -28.23
CA LYS A 176 2.14 -4.98 -29.23
C LYS A 176 3.21 -6.03 -28.88
N LEU A 177 3.30 -6.41 -27.61
CA LEU A 177 4.28 -7.35 -27.07
C LEU A 177 3.73 -8.78 -26.92
N ASN A 178 2.42 -9.02 -27.03
CA ASN A 178 1.81 -10.35 -26.83
C ASN A 178 2.40 -11.47 -27.71
N ASN A 179 3.02 -11.13 -28.84
CA ASN A 179 3.65 -12.10 -29.74
C ASN A 179 5.04 -12.54 -29.26
N THR A 180 5.70 -11.76 -28.41
CA THR A 180 7.11 -11.96 -28.01
C THR A 180 7.31 -11.96 -26.50
N VAL A 181 6.32 -11.56 -25.70
CA VAL A 181 6.37 -11.56 -24.24
C VAL A 181 5.17 -12.32 -23.71
N GLU A 182 5.42 -13.22 -22.76
CA GLU A 182 4.41 -13.95 -22.03
C GLU A 182 4.32 -13.42 -20.60
N HIS A 183 3.11 -13.08 -20.15
CA HIS A 183 2.86 -12.69 -18.78
C HIS A 183 2.70 -13.95 -17.94
N ASN A 184 3.76 -14.36 -17.25
CA ASN A 184 3.68 -15.49 -16.35
C ASN A 184 2.96 -15.07 -15.06
N GLN A 185 1.90 -15.79 -14.76
CA GLN A 185 1.02 -15.54 -13.61
C GLN A 185 0.97 -16.79 -12.72
N GLY A 186 0.81 -16.58 -11.43
CA GLY A 186 0.82 -17.65 -10.44
C GLY A 186 1.04 -17.06 -9.05
N ASN A 187 1.81 -17.76 -8.22
CA ASN A 187 2.26 -17.20 -6.95
C ASN A 187 3.50 -16.31 -7.21
N TYR A 188 3.30 -14.99 -7.22
CA TYR A 188 4.36 -14.02 -7.51
C TYR A 188 5.60 -14.19 -6.62
N ALA A 189 5.43 -14.42 -5.32
CA ALA A 189 6.55 -14.55 -4.39
C ALA A 189 7.42 -15.77 -4.72
N ALA A 190 6.80 -16.92 -5.01
CA ALA A 190 7.49 -18.13 -5.44
C ALA A 190 8.20 -17.92 -6.79
N MET A 191 7.51 -17.35 -7.77
CA MET A 191 8.09 -17.08 -9.09
C MET A 191 9.26 -16.08 -9.03
N MET A 192 9.20 -15.11 -8.12
CA MET A 192 10.29 -14.17 -7.89
C MET A 192 11.49 -14.83 -7.20
N ALA A 193 11.28 -15.81 -6.32
CA ALA A 193 12.38 -16.61 -5.78
C ALA A 193 13.11 -17.39 -6.90
N ASP A 194 12.38 -17.96 -7.85
CA ASP A 194 12.96 -18.62 -9.04
C ASP A 194 13.69 -17.62 -9.93
N THR A 195 13.12 -16.43 -10.13
CA THR A 195 13.73 -15.34 -10.91
C THR A 195 15.04 -14.88 -10.28
N ILE A 196 15.10 -14.74 -8.95
CA ILE A 196 16.32 -14.38 -8.23
C ILE A 196 17.35 -15.50 -8.29
N THR A 197 16.92 -16.75 -8.22
CA THR A 197 17.82 -17.91 -8.40
C THR A 197 18.45 -17.88 -9.80
N ARG A 198 17.63 -17.68 -10.84
CA ARG A 198 18.10 -17.52 -12.23
C ARG A 198 19.08 -16.35 -12.38
N TYR A 199 18.82 -15.22 -11.72
CA TYR A 199 19.74 -14.09 -11.69
C TYR A 199 21.09 -14.45 -11.07
N LYS A 200 21.08 -15.17 -9.94
CA LYS A 200 22.30 -15.64 -9.24
C LYS A 200 23.12 -16.61 -10.10
N GLU A 201 22.49 -17.32 -11.03
CA GLU A 201 23.16 -18.13 -12.07
C GLU A 201 23.74 -17.30 -13.24
N GLY A 202 23.61 -15.96 -13.20
CA GLY A 202 24.13 -15.04 -14.21
C GLY A 202 23.34 -15.03 -15.53
N LYS A 203 22.11 -15.56 -15.52
CA LYS A 203 21.19 -15.61 -16.65
C LYS A 203 20.28 -14.37 -16.71
N PRO A 204 19.78 -14.00 -17.90
CA PRO A 204 18.89 -12.84 -18.02
C PRO A 204 17.56 -13.05 -17.30
N ILE A 205 17.02 -11.97 -16.73
CA ILE A 205 15.72 -11.96 -16.04
C ILE A 205 14.84 -10.82 -16.57
N LEU A 206 13.52 -11.02 -16.59
CA LEU A 206 12.51 -10.00 -16.86
C LEU A 206 11.38 -10.15 -15.85
N TYR A 207 11.07 -9.09 -15.12
CA TYR A 207 10.02 -9.13 -14.10
C TYR A 207 9.35 -7.77 -13.91
N TYR A 208 8.11 -7.81 -13.41
CA TYR A 208 7.43 -6.66 -12.85
C TYR A 208 7.63 -6.63 -11.34
N THR A 209 7.75 -5.45 -10.73
CA THR A 209 7.70 -5.30 -9.27
C THR A 209 7.18 -3.93 -8.84
N TRP A 210 7.03 -3.75 -7.53
CA TRP A 210 6.66 -2.49 -6.91
C TRP A 210 7.50 -2.19 -5.67
N THR A 211 7.41 -0.95 -5.21
CA THR A 211 7.87 -0.52 -3.89
C THR A 211 6.69 0.10 -3.15
N PRO A 212 6.47 -0.25 -1.88
CA PRO A 212 7.38 -1.02 -1.04
C PRO A 212 7.25 -2.55 -1.19
N TYR A 213 8.38 -3.26 -1.33
CA TYR A 213 8.45 -4.73 -1.36
C TYR A 213 9.90 -5.22 -1.21
N TRP A 214 10.11 -6.44 -0.71
CA TRP A 214 11.44 -6.99 -0.38
C TRP A 214 12.37 -7.16 -1.59
N ILE A 215 11.81 -7.32 -2.80
CA ILE A 215 12.58 -7.57 -4.03
C ILE A 215 13.60 -6.47 -4.31
N SER A 216 13.30 -5.21 -3.99
CA SER A 216 14.20 -4.09 -4.28
C SER A 216 15.47 -4.10 -3.41
N ASP A 217 15.51 -4.89 -2.34
CA ASP A 217 16.70 -5.08 -1.50
C ASP A 217 17.59 -6.23 -2.01
N GLU A 218 17.00 -7.28 -2.60
CA GLU A 218 17.71 -8.38 -3.25
C GLU A 218 18.24 -7.99 -4.64
N LEU A 219 17.40 -7.33 -5.44
CA LEU A 219 17.69 -6.88 -6.81
C LEU A 219 17.70 -5.35 -6.85
N LYS A 220 18.85 -4.73 -6.54
CA LYS A 220 18.97 -3.28 -6.38
C LYS A 220 19.07 -2.57 -7.74
N PRO A 221 18.16 -1.64 -8.06
CA PRO A 221 18.27 -0.83 -9.27
C PRO A 221 19.60 -0.08 -9.34
N GLY A 222 20.24 -0.08 -10.52
CA GLY A 222 21.52 0.56 -10.76
C GLY A 222 22.75 -0.29 -10.41
N ARG A 223 22.57 -1.37 -9.63
CA ARG A 223 23.62 -2.37 -9.34
C ARG A 223 23.32 -3.70 -10.02
N ASP A 224 22.17 -4.28 -9.71
CA ASP A 224 21.81 -5.64 -10.12
C ASP A 224 20.88 -5.61 -11.35
N VAL A 225 19.95 -4.66 -11.36
CA VAL A 225 18.86 -4.52 -12.33
C VAL A 225 18.70 -3.08 -12.80
N VAL A 226 17.96 -2.87 -13.88
CA VAL A 226 17.56 -1.55 -14.37
C VAL A 226 16.08 -1.50 -14.68
N TRP A 227 15.45 -0.36 -14.42
CA TRP A 227 14.08 -0.09 -14.82
C TRP A 227 13.98 0.14 -16.32
N LEU A 228 13.04 -0.54 -16.98
CA LEU A 228 12.70 -0.31 -18.37
C LEU A 228 11.70 0.84 -18.49
N GLN A 229 11.96 1.73 -19.44
CA GLN A 229 10.95 2.70 -19.87
C GLN A 229 9.87 2.01 -20.72
N VAL A 230 8.77 2.72 -20.94
CA VAL A 230 7.70 2.33 -21.88
C VAL A 230 7.62 3.35 -23.02
N PRO A 231 7.08 2.99 -24.20
CA PRO A 231 7.06 3.90 -25.34
C PRO A 231 6.05 5.04 -25.17
N PHE A 232 4.95 4.81 -24.46
CA PHE A 232 3.92 5.82 -24.16
C PHE A 232 3.05 5.38 -22.97
N SER A 233 2.35 6.31 -22.33
CA SER A 233 1.45 6.00 -21.21
C SER A 233 0.22 5.23 -21.69
N SER A 234 -0.14 4.15 -21.00
CA SER A 234 -1.34 3.39 -21.31
C SER A 234 -1.90 2.75 -20.04
N MET A 235 -3.04 3.23 -19.56
CA MET A 235 -3.69 2.67 -18.39
C MET A 235 -4.84 1.73 -18.78
N PRO A 236 -5.19 0.75 -17.92
CA PRO A 236 -6.40 -0.05 -18.06
C PRO A 236 -7.67 0.81 -18.12
N ASP A 237 -8.75 0.20 -18.62
CA ASP A 237 -10.11 0.77 -18.62
C ASP A 237 -10.25 2.17 -19.26
N GLY A 238 -9.31 2.52 -20.14
CA GLY A 238 -9.30 3.80 -20.86
C GLY A 238 -8.97 5.01 -19.97
N GLU A 239 -8.41 4.80 -18.77
CA GLU A 239 -7.96 5.89 -17.92
C GLU A 239 -6.90 6.75 -18.64
N LYS A 240 -7.06 8.07 -18.57
CA LYS A 240 -6.17 9.04 -19.23
C LYS A 240 -5.18 9.62 -18.24
N ILE A 241 -4.30 8.78 -17.70
CA ILE A 241 -3.21 9.21 -16.81
C ILE A 241 -1.91 9.31 -17.62
N ASP A 242 -1.27 10.47 -17.58
CA ASP A 242 0.09 10.63 -18.09
C ASP A 242 1.09 10.14 -17.03
N THR A 243 1.92 9.18 -17.42
CA THR A 243 2.93 8.54 -16.57
C THR A 243 4.34 9.05 -16.85
N LYS A 244 4.48 10.05 -17.74
CA LYS A 244 5.75 10.73 -17.98
C LYS A 244 6.16 11.55 -16.76
N LEU A 245 7.41 11.36 -16.36
CA LEU A 245 8.05 12.17 -15.34
C LEU A 245 8.45 13.54 -15.93
N PRO A 246 8.69 14.56 -15.08
CA PRO A 246 9.13 15.89 -15.53
C PRO A 246 10.42 15.88 -16.36
N ASN A 247 11.27 14.87 -16.20
CA ASN A 247 12.50 14.68 -16.99
C ASN A 247 12.27 13.99 -18.34
N GLY A 248 11.01 13.79 -18.75
CA GLY A 248 10.61 13.16 -20.01
C GLY A 248 10.66 11.63 -20.01
N LYS A 249 11.21 10.98 -18.96
CA LYS A 249 11.22 9.52 -18.86
C LYS A 249 9.82 8.98 -18.55
N ASN A 250 9.52 7.80 -19.07
CA ASN A 250 8.24 7.14 -18.80
C ASN A 250 8.48 5.69 -18.39
N TYR A 251 8.05 5.32 -17.19
CA TYR A 251 8.18 3.95 -16.66
C TYR A 251 6.86 3.16 -16.69
N GLY A 252 5.82 3.73 -17.30
CA GLY A 252 4.52 3.09 -17.53
C GLY A 252 3.54 3.15 -16.37
N PHE A 253 4.02 3.52 -15.18
CA PHE A 253 3.19 3.64 -14.00
C PHE A 253 3.39 5.02 -13.37
N PRO A 254 2.33 5.70 -12.93
CA PRO A 254 2.48 6.94 -12.17
C PRO A 254 3.01 6.62 -10.76
N PRO A 255 3.59 7.61 -10.06
CA PRO A 255 3.77 7.51 -8.61
C PRO A 255 2.46 7.09 -7.97
N SER A 256 2.52 6.03 -7.18
CA SER A 256 1.34 5.38 -6.63
C SER A 256 1.17 5.73 -5.16
N THR A 257 -0.07 5.68 -4.71
CA THR A 257 -0.44 5.91 -3.31
C THR A 257 -1.25 4.73 -2.79
N MET A 258 -1.11 4.43 -1.51
CA MET A 258 -2.04 3.57 -0.79
C MET A 258 -2.88 4.42 0.14
N HIS A 259 -4.17 4.14 0.16
CA HIS A 259 -5.13 4.79 1.03
C HIS A 259 -5.71 3.79 2.03
N ILE A 260 -6.18 4.32 3.15
CA ILE A 260 -7.12 3.60 3.99
C ILE A 260 -8.51 3.79 3.39
N ALA A 261 -9.14 2.70 2.97
CA ALA A 261 -10.49 2.70 2.43
C ALA A 261 -11.42 1.98 3.41
N ALA A 262 -12.45 2.68 3.87
CA ALA A 262 -13.41 2.19 4.85
C ALA A 262 -14.85 2.23 4.31
N ASN A 263 -15.75 1.46 4.91
CA ASN A 263 -17.17 1.56 4.61
C ASN A 263 -17.67 2.97 4.93
N LYS A 264 -18.32 3.63 3.96
CA LYS A 264 -18.75 5.03 4.11
C LYS A 264 -19.73 5.23 5.26
N ALA A 265 -20.77 4.40 5.34
CA ALA A 265 -21.79 4.54 6.38
C ALA A 265 -21.23 4.26 7.78
N TRP A 266 -20.26 3.36 7.89
CA TRP A 266 -19.53 3.12 9.14
C TRP A 266 -18.68 4.33 9.51
N ALA A 267 -17.88 4.87 8.58
CA ALA A 267 -17.02 6.03 8.83
C ALA A 267 -17.82 7.28 9.20
N ASP A 268 -18.96 7.52 8.54
CA ASP A 268 -19.86 8.65 8.84
C ASP A 268 -20.44 8.56 10.28
N LYS A 269 -20.55 7.35 10.86
CA LYS A 269 -20.98 7.13 12.25
C LYS A 269 -19.81 7.12 13.25
N ASN A 270 -18.57 7.13 12.76
CA ASN A 270 -17.35 6.98 13.54
C ASN A 270 -16.36 8.11 13.22
N PRO A 271 -16.67 9.37 13.56
CA PRO A 271 -15.88 10.52 13.15
C PRO A 271 -14.43 10.47 13.64
N ALA A 272 -14.16 9.88 14.81
CA ALA A 272 -12.79 9.68 15.28
C ALA A 272 -11.98 8.74 14.37
N ALA A 273 -12.55 7.61 13.96
CA ALA A 273 -11.88 6.69 13.05
C ALA A 273 -11.77 7.28 11.63
N ALA A 274 -12.79 8.00 11.16
CA ALA A 274 -12.75 8.69 9.87
C ALA A 274 -11.59 9.71 9.83
N GLU A 275 -11.47 10.56 10.86
CA GLU A 275 -10.37 11.51 10.98
C GLU A 275 -9.02 10.77 11.04
N LEU A 276 -8.91 9.72 11.86
CA LEU A 276 -7.71 8.90 11.95
C LEU A 276 -7.28 8.40 10.56
N PHE A 277 -8.20 7.82 9.79
CA PHE A 277 -7.92 7.31 8.45
C PHE A 277 -7.46 8.40 7.47
N ALA A 278 -7.97 9.63 7.62
CA ALA A 278 -7.58 10.74 6.76
C ALA A 278 -6.19 11.31 7.05
N ILE A 279 -5.75 11.26 8.31
CA ILE A 279 -4.51 11.94 8.75
C ILE A 279 -3.30 11.02 8.90
N MET A 280 -3.52 9.71 9.02
CA MET A 280 -2.43 8.75 9.17
C MET A 280 -1.51 8.77 7.94
N LYS A 281 -0.19 8.72 8.20
CA LYS A 281 0.86 8.69 7.18
C LYS A 281 1.93 7.68 7.58
N LEU A 282 2.19 6.69 6.74
CA LEU A 282 3.26 5.71 6.94
C LEU A 282 4.32 5.87 5.84
N PRO A 283 5.59 6.17 6.21
CA PRO A 283 6.65 6.28 5.21
C PRO A 283 6.88 4.97 4.48
N VAL A 284 6.95 5.03 3.13
CA VAL A 284 7.25 3.87 2.28
C VAL A 284 8.55 3.16 2.68
N ALA A 285 9.55 3.91 3.14
CA ALA A 285 10.82 3.36 3.62
C ALA A 285 10.67 2.49 4.88
N ALA A 286 9.70 2.78 5.75
CA ALA A 286 9.43 1.96 6.93
C ALA A 286 8.85 0.60 6.53
N ILE A 287 7.96 0.57 5.53
CA ILE A 287 7.37 -0.65 4.97
C ILE A 287 8.45 -1.48 4.28
N ASN A 288 9.31 -0.85 3.45
CA ASN A 288 10.45 -1.53 2.82
C ASN A 288 11.37 -2.19 3.85
N ALA A 289 11.81 -1.44 4.87
CA ALA A 289 12.69 -1.97 5.90
C ALA A 289 12.03 -3.11 6.70
N GLN A 290 10.71 -3.10 6.85
CA GLN A 290 9.99 -4.17 7.53
C GLN A 290 9.83 -5.41 6.63
N ASN A 291 9.50 -5.24 5.35
CA ASN A 291 9.42 -6.33 4.37
C ASN A 291 10.77 -7.04 4.21
N LEU A 292 11.89 -6.30 4.24
CA LEU A 292 13.22 -6.90 4.25
C LEU A 292 13.43 -7.79 5.48
N ARG A 293 13.04 -7.34 6.68
CA ARG A 293 13.16 -8.17 7.89
C ARG A 293 12.32 -9.44 7.80
N MET A 294 11.13 -9.38 7.20
CA MET A 294 10.32 -10.56 6.94
C MET A 294 11.05 -11.54 6.02
N HIS A 295 11.61 -11.03 4.92
CA HIS A 295 12.41 -11.82 4.00
C HIS A 295 13.62 -12.47 4.67
N ASP A 296 14.29 -11.74 5.57
CA ASP A 296 15.43 -12.22 6.38
C ASP A 296 15.02 -13.22 7.49
N GLY A 297 13.76 -13.67 7.51
CA GLY A 297 13.25 -14.72 8.38
C GLY A 297 12.46 -14.26 9.60
N GLN A 298 12.20 -12.95 9.77
CA GLN A 298 11.32 -12.42 10.81
C GLN A 298 9.89 -12.24 10.29
N ASN A 299 9.29 -13.31 9.77
CA ASN A 299 8.00 -13.29 9.06
C ASN A 299 6.84 -13.94 9.83
N SER A 300 7.01 -14.32 11.10
CA SER A 300 5.88 -14.78 11.91
C SER A 300 4.95 -13.64 12.29
N GLN A 301 3.69 -13.94 12.61
CA GLN A 301 2.73 -12.92 13.09
C GLN A 301 3.27 -12.15 14.31
N ALA A 302 3.94 -12.84 15.25
CA ALA A 302 4.56 -12.22 16.40
C ALA A 302 5.73 -11.30 16.04
N ASP A 303 6.49 -11.62 14.98
CA ASP A 303 7.55 -10.76 14.48
C ASP A 303 6.99 -9.47 13.89
N ILE A 304 5.98 -9.58 13.02
CA ILE A 304 5.36 -8.43 12.36
C ILE A 304 4.71 -7.51 13.40
N GLU A 305 4.04 -8.08 14.41
CA GLU A 305 3.49 -7.30 15.51
C GLU A 305 4.59 -6.60 16.33
N ARG A 306 5.70 -7.29 16.63
CA ARG A 306 6.86 -6.68 17.27
C ARG A 306 7.41 -5.53 16.43
N HIS A 307 7.46 -5.67 15.11
CA HIS A 307 7.90 -4.59 14.21
C HIS A 307 6.97 -3.38 14.24
N ALA A 308 5.65 -3.60 14.20
CA ALA A 308 4.64 -2.54 14.32
C ALA A 308 4.76 -1.79 15.65
N ASN A 309 4.86 -2.52 16.77
CA ASN A 309 5.05 -1.95 18.10
C ASN A 309 6.36 -1.15 18.21
N ALA A 310 7.45 -1.68 17.63
CA ALA A 310 8.74 -0.98 17.62
C ALA A 310 8.68 0.30 16.77
N TRP A 311 8.00 0.28 15.63
CA TRP A 311 7.80 1.46 14.80
C TRP A 311 6.98 2.53 15.53
N ILE A 312 5.86 2.14 16.16
CA ILE A 312 5.02 3.06 16.95
C ILE A 312 5.84 3.70 18.07
N LYS A 313 6.57 2.89 18.84
CA LYS A 313 7.43 3.39 19.93
C LYS A 313 8.49 4.38 19.42
N ALA A 314 9.09 4.11 18.26
CA ALA A 314 10.08 5.01 17.65
C ALA A 314 9.44 6.29 17.08
N ASN A 315 8.14 6.29 16.80
CA ASN A 315 7.38 7.40 16.22
C ASN A 315 6.26 7.88 17.15
N GLN A 316 6.44 7.74 18.47
CA GLN A 316 5.38 7.90 19.46
C GLN A 316 4.69 9.26 19.37
N SER A 317 5.45 10.35 19.22
CA SER A 317 4.88 11.70 19.09
C SER A 317 3.99 11.86 17.85
N THR A 318 4.32 11.18 16.74
CA THR A 318 3.50 11.20 15.51
C THR A 318 2.22 10.40 15.75
N PHE A 319 2.37 9.20 16.31
CA PHE A 319 1.24 8.31 16.61
C PHE A 319 0.26 8.97 17.59
N ASP A 320 0.74 9.52 18.70
CA ASP A 320 -0.07 10.23 19.70
C ASP A 320 -0.77 11.45 19.09
N GLY A 321 -0.10 12.15 18.17
CA GLY A 321 -0.69 13.25 17.41
C GLY A 321 -1.92 12.83 16.62
N TRP A 322 -1.87 11.66 15.96
CA TRP A 322 -3.02 11.11 15.25
C TRP A 322 -4.16 10.77 16.20
N ILE A 323 -3.87 10.11 17.32
CA ILE A 323 -4.88 9.73 18.32
C ILE A 323 -5.56 10.96 18.90
N LYS A 324 -4.79 12.00 19.22
CA LYS A 324 -5.32 13.26 19.76
C LYS A 324 -6.29 13.94 18.78
N LEU A 325 -5.89 14.09 17.51
CA LEU A 325 -6.74 14.70 16.48
C LEU A 325 -8.00 13.88 16.24
N ALA A 326 -7.87 12.55 16.19
CA ALA A 326 -9.01 11.64 16.08
C ALA A 326 -9.99 11.78 17.25
N ARG A 327 -9.53 11.88 18.50
CA ARG A 327 -10.41 12.11 19.67
C ARG A 327 -11.17 13.43 19.55
N GLN A 328 -10.50 14.50 19.12
CA GLN A 328 -11.12 15.81 18.94
C GLN A 328 -12.22 15.82 17.86
N ALA A 329 -12.10 14.97 16.84
CA ALA A 329 -13.14 14.84 15.81
C ALA A 329 -14.43 14.20 16.34
N ALA A 330 -14.38 13.39 17.41
CA ALA A 330 -15.59 12.82 18.03
C ALA A 330 -16.37 13.81 18.92
N GLU A 331 -15.80 14.97 19.24
CA GLU A 331 -16.44 15.99 20.08
C GLU A 331 -17.24 17.03 19.26
N LYS A 332 -17.20 16.95 17.93
CA LYS A 332 -17.89 17.85 16.99
C LYS A 332 -19.19 17.25 16.48
#